data_AF-A0A382MM44-F1
#
_entry.id   AF-A0A382MM44-F1
#
_cell.length_a   1.000
_cell.length_b   1.000
_cell.length_c   1.000
_cell.angle_alpha   90.00
_cell.angle_beta   90.00
_cell.angle_gamma   90.00
#
_symmetry.space_group_name_H-M   'P 1'
#
loop_
_entity.id
_entity.type
_entity.pdbx_description
1 polymer ?
#
loop_
_entity_poly.entity_id
_entity_poly.type
_entity_poly.pdbx_seq_one_letter_code
_entity_poly.pdbx_strand_id
1 'polypeptide(L)'
;MIKPKGYNHSYDFIIPFGVFFWVPFSIFIPVRNKDAIIFLCLYHLFLSIVLPLLAFMFIRQVQWAGILLSLNNTLFHILFLIALFIGLKGIVEDWTRGR
;
A
#
# COMPACT_ATOMS: atom_id res chain seq x y z
N MET A 1 28.78 -7.89 -16.09
CA MET A 1 27.71 -6.88 -16.25
C MET A 1 27.47 -6.25 -14.88
N ILE A 2 27.83 -4.98 -14.69
CA ILE A 2 27.63 -4.30 -13.39
C ILE A 2 26.15 -3.93 -13.31
N LYS A 3 25.39 -4.62 -12.44
CA LYS A 3 23.98 -4.30 -12.21
C LYS A 3 23.88 -2.95 -11.47
N PRO A 4 23.00 -2.04 -11.88
CA PRO A 4 22.81 -0.77 -11.18
C PRO A 4 22.32 -0.99 -9.74
N LYS A 5 22.66 -0.08 -8.82
CA LYS A 5 22.23 -0.14 -7.41
C LYS A 5 20.71 -0.31 -7.33
N GLY A 6 20.25 -1.28 -6.54
CA GLY A 6 18.84 -1.67 -6.44
C GLY A 6 18.52 -2.99 -7.15
N TYR A 7 19.30 -3.44 -8.13
CA TYR A 7 19.05 -4.71 -8.84
C TYR A 7 19.70 -5.94 -8.19
N ASN A 8 20.19 -5.78 -6.96
CA ASN A 8 20.88 -6.82 -6.19
C ASN A 8 19.91 -7.69 -5.37
N HIS A 9 18.62 -7.35 -5.37
CA HIS A 9 17.56 -8.03 -4.63
C HIS A 9 16.39 -8.33 -5.59
N SER A 10 15.78 -9.51 -5.45
CA SER A 10 14.54 -9.85 -6.16
C SER A 10 13.40 -9.08 -5.50
N TYR A 11 12.85 -8.05 -6.14
CA TYR A 11 11.70 -7.36 -5.56
C TYR A 11 10.48 -8.27 -5.64
N ASP A 12 9.96 -8.65 -4.48
CA ASP A 12 8.62 -9.24 -4.40
C ASP A 12 7.66 -8.19 -4.90
N PHE A 13 7.10 -8.45 -6.08
CA PHE A 13 6.03 -7.66 -6.64
C PHE A 13 4.77 -8.03 -5.86
N ILE A 14 4.67 -7.53 -4.63
CA ILE A 14 3.46 -7.69 -3.83
C ILE A 14 2.36 -7.01 -4.62
N ILE A 15 1.55 -7.84 -5.26
CA ILE A 15 0.39 -7.42 -6.02
C ILE A 15 -0.47 -6.63 -5.03
N PRO A 16 -0.73 -5.33 -5.27
CA PRO A 16 -1.35 -4.45 -4.29
C PRO A 16 -2.81 -4.86 -3.98
N PHE A 17 -3.35 -5.82 -4.73
CA PHE A 17 -4.69 -6.38 -4.64
C PHE A 17 -4.88 -7.48 -3.57
N GLY A 18 -3.84 -7.78 -2.78
CA GLY A 18 -3.88 -8.81 -1.74
C GLY A 18 -4.51 -8.39 -0.41
N VAL A 19 -4.37 -9.25 0.60
CA VAL A 19 -4.94 -9.11 1.96
C VAL A 19 -4.66 -7.74 2.60
N PHE A 20 -3.49 -7.17 2.34
CA PHE A 20 -3.07 -5.89 2.91
C PHE A 20 -3.96 -4.69 2.53
N PHE A 21 -4.64 -4.72 1.37
CA PHE A 21 -5.62 -3.68 1.06
C PHE A 21 -6.98 -3.97 1.71
N TRP A 22 -7.44 -5.22 1.60
CA TRP A 22 -8.78 -5.62 2.02
C TRP A 22 -8.99 -5.54 3.53
N VAL A 23 -7.95 -5.79 4.33
CA VAL A 23 -8.02 -5.72 5.80
C VAL A 23 -8.42 -4.32 6.29
N PRO A 24 -7.64 -3.23 6.04
CA PRO A 24 -8.03 -1.90 6.48
C PRO A 24 -9.33 -1.45 5.83
N PHE A 25 -9.56 -1.78 4.56
CA PHE A 25 -10.82 -1.48 3.88
C PHE A 25 -12.04 -2.07 4.62
N SER A 26 -11.98 -3.36 5.00
CA SER A 26 -13.05 -4.03 5.76
C SER A 26 -13.27 -3.45 7.15
N ILE A 27 -12.23 -2.92 7.79
CA ILE A 27 -12.30 -2.28 9.10
C ILE A 27 -12.98 -0.90 9.01
N PHE A 28 -12.76 -0.15 7.93
CA PHE A 28 -13.38 1.17 7.78
C PHE A 28 -14.88 1.11 7.42
N ILE A 29 -15.38 -0.01 6.90
CA ILE A 29 -16.81 -0.23 6.64
C ILE A 29 -17.66 -0.07 7.92
N PRO A 30 -17.43 -0.83 9.01
CA PRO A 30 -18.20 -0.68 10.25
C PRO A 30 -17.99 0.68 10.92
N VAL A 31 -16.78 1.25 10.84
CA VAL A 31 -16.46 2.59 11.38
C VAL A 31 -17.12 3.72 10.56
N ARG A 32 -17.70 3.40 9.39
CA ARG A 32 -18.37 4.36 8.48
C ARG A 32 -17.50 5.58 8.11
N ASN A 33 -16.19 5.41 8.12
CA ASN A 33 -15.24 6.49 7.81
C ASN A 33 -15.08 6.63 6.29
N LYS A 34 -15.97 7.40 5.68
CA LYS A 34 -16.04 7.59 4.22
C LYS A 34 -14.74 8.17 3.65
N ASP A 35 -14.11 9.10 4.35
CA ASP A 35 -12.88 9.75 3.88
C ASP A 35 -11.71 8.76 3.82
N ALA A 36 -11.56 7.92 4.85
CA ALA A 36 -10.54 6.87 4.87
C ALA A 36 -10.78 5.82 3.78
N ILE A 37 -12.03 5.44 3.52
CA ILE A 37 -12.40 4.51 2.43
C ILE A 37 -12.05 5.11 1.07
N ILE A 38 -12.43 6.37 0.82
CA ILE A 38 -12.12 7.07 -0.44
C ILE A 38 -10.62 7.17 -0.64
N PHE A 39 -9.88 7.55 0.41
CA PHE A 39 -8.42 7.63 0.37
C PHE A 39 -7.79 6.28 0.02
N LEU A 40 -8.22 5.19 0.68
CA LEU A 40 -7.75 3.84 0.38
C LEU A 40 -8.03 3.44 -1.08
N CYS A 41 -9.24 3.70 -1.58
CA CYS A 41 -9.60 3.41 -2.98
C CYS A 41 -8.75 4.19 -3.98
N LEU A 42 -8.54 5.49 -3.75
CA LEU A 42 -7.69 6.33 -4.59
C LEU A 42 -6.24 5.87 -4.57
N TYR A 43 -5.72 5.54 -3.38
CA TYR A 43 -4.38 4.99 -3.23
C TYR A 43 -4.24 3.65 -3.96
N HIS A 44 -5.27 2.81 -3.93
CA HIS A 44 -5.29 1.54 -4.65
C HIS A 44 -5.28 1.73 -6.18
N LEU A 45 -6.06 2.68 -6.69
CA LEU A 45 -6.03 3.07 -8.12
C LEU A 45 -4.68 3.66 -8.52
N PHE A 46 -4.04 4.44 -7.65
CA PHE A 46 -2.70 4.95 -7.89
C PHE A 46 -1.69 3.79 -8.01
N LEU A 47 -1.73 2.84 -7.08
CA LEU A 47 -0.86 1.67 -7.10
C LEU A 47 -1.08 0.77 -8.33
N SER A 48 -2.33 0.62 -8.79
CA SER A 48 -2.64 -0.19 -9.97
C SER A 48 -2.04 0.35 -11.27
N ILE A 49 -1.74 1.65 -11.33
CA ILE A 49 -1.09 2.30 -12.48
C ILE A 49 0.42 2.38 -12.27
N VAL A 50 0.85 2.81 -11.08
CA VAL A 50 2.25 3.09 -10.77
C VAL A 50 3.08 1.83 -10.70
N LEU A 51 2.58 0.74 -10.11
CA LEU A 51 3.34 -0.51 -10.06
C LEU A 51 3.66 -1.04 -11.46
N PRO A 52 2.71 -1.26 -12.38
CA PRO A 52 3.02 -1.73 -13.73
C PRO A 52 4.03 -0.83 -14.46
N LEU A 53 3.93 0.49 -14.29
CA LEU A 53 4.89 1.44 -14.87
C LEU A 53 6.30 1.24 -14.29
N LEU A 54 6.43 1.13 -12.96
CA LEU A 54 7.71 0.86 -12.30
C LEU A 54 8.27 -0.51 -12.68
N ALA A 55 7.43 -1.53 -12.82
CA ALA A 55 7.82 -2.87 -13.28
C ALA A 55 8.41 -2.80 -14.70
N PHE A 56 7.73 -2.08 -15.60
CA PHE A 56 8.21 -1.88 -16.96
C PHE A 56 9.56 -1.15 -16.99
N MET A 57 9.73 -0.10 -16.18
CA MET A 57 11.01 0.60 -16.03
C MET A 57 12.10 -0.29 -15.43
N PHE A 58 11.73 -1.20 -14.53
CA PHE A 58 12.65 -2.17 -13.93
C PHE A 58 13.13 -3.21 -14.96
N ILE A 59 12.23 -3.76 -15.78
CA ILE A 59 12.58 -4.65 -16.89
C ILE A 59 13.52 -3.96 -17.88
N ARG A 60 13.32 -2.66 -18.12
CA ARG A 60 14.19 -1.81 -18.95
C ARG A 60 15.51 -1.39 -18.29
N GLN A 61 15.83 -1.91 -17.11
CA GLN A 61 17.07 -1.64 -16.37
C GLN A 61 17.32 -0.15 -16.06
N VAL A 62 16.25 0.64 -15.91
CA VAL A 62 16.37 2.04 -15.48
C VAL A 62 16.90 2.04 -14.04
N GLN A 63 18.01 2.75 -13.79
CA GLN A 63 18.72 2.68 -12.51
C GLN A 63 17.83 3.00 -11.28
N TRP A 64 16.87 3.90 -11.45
CA TRP A 64 15.99 4.36 -10.39
C TRP A 64 14.83 3.39 -10.07
N ALA A 65 14.46 2.51 -10.99
CA ALA A 65 13.25 1.71 -10.84
C ALA A 65 13.28 0.77 -9.62
N GLY A 66 14.44 0.16 -9.33
CA GLY A 66 14.59 -0.69 -8.14
C GLY A 66 14.45 0.09 -6.83
N ILE A 67 15.06 1.28 -6.75
CA ILE A 67 14.94 2.16 -5.58
C ILE A 67 13.48 2.60 -5.39
N LEU A 68 12.80 3.02 -6.46
CA LEU A 68 11.40 3.40 -6.40
C LEU A 68 10.48 2.24 -5.99
N LEU A 69 10.72 1.02 -6.48
CA LEU A 69 9.98 -0.17 -6.06
C LEU A 69 10.17 -0.46 -4.57
N SER A 70 11.39 -0.36 -4.07
CA SER A 70 11.69 -0.51 -2.64
C SER A 70 10.97 0.55 -1.80
N LEU A 71 11.03 1.81 -2.23
CA LEU A 71 10.38 2.93 -1.55
C LEU A 71 8.86 2.74 -1.51
N ASN A 72 8.26 2.36 -2.63
CA ASN A 72 6.83 2.09 -2.73
C ASN A 72 6.41 0.98 -1.76
N ASN A 73 7.18 -0.11 -1.66
CA ASN A 73 6.89 -1.18 -0.72
C ASN A 73 6.93 -0.70 0.73
N THR A 74 7.94 0.09 1.11
CA THR A 74 8.02 0.67 2.46
C THR A 74 6.86 1.62 2.75
N LEU A 75 6.54 2.52 1.82
CA LEU A 75 5.41 3.45 1.96
C LEU A 75 4.08 2.71 2.10
N PHE A 76 3.90 1.63 1.34
CA PHE A 76 2.73 0.77 1.44
C PHE A 76 2.57 0.19 2.85
N HIS A 77 3.63 -0.38 3.44
CA HIS A 77 3.59 -0.93 4.79
C HIS A 77 3.30 0.14 5.85
N ILE A 78 3.88 1.34 5.71
CA ILE A 78 3.63 2.46 6.63
C ILE A 78 2.16 2.89 6.55
N LEU A 79 1.63 3.10 5.35
CA LEU A 79 0.23 3.49 5.15
C LEU A 79 -0.74 2.40 5.64
N PHE A 80 -0.39 1.12 5.43
CA PHE A 80 -1.14 0.00 5.97
C PHE A 80 -1.23 0.03 7.50
N LEU A 81 -0.11 0.23 8.19
CA LEU A 81 -0.07 0.31 9.66
C LEU A 81 -0.88 1.51 10.18
N ILE A 82 -0.76 2.67 9.53
CA ILE A 82 -1.53 3.87 9.89
C ILE A 82 -3.03 3.60 9.70
N ALA A 83 -3.43 3.03 8.56
CA ALA A 83 -4.81 2.71 8.25
C ALA A 83 -5.40 1.71 9.27
N LEU A 84 -4.66 0.67 9.61
CA LEU A 84 -5.04 -0.29 10.65
C LEU A 84 -5.25 0.39 12.01
N PHE A 85 -4.30 1.22 12.42
CA PHE A 85 -4.35 1.90 13.71
C PHE A 85 -5.58 2.82 13.82
N ILE A 86 -5.84 3.63 12.78
CA ILE A 86 -6.99 4.53 12.75
C ILE A 86 -8.30 3.72 12.74
N GLY A 87 -8.37 2.66 11.94
CA GLY A 87 -9.55 1.80 11.86
C GLY A 87 -9.87 1.11 13.18
N LEU A 88 -8.88 0.48 13.82
CA LEU A 88 -9.03 -0.17 15.12
C LEU A 88 -9.41 0.82 16.22
N LYS A 89 -8.78 1.99 16.24
CA LYS A 89 -9.14 3.06 17.17
C LYS A 89 -10.62 3.45 17.02
N GLY A 90 -11.11 3.60 15.78
CA GLY A 90 -12.52 3.89 15.51
C GLY A 90 -13.47 2.82 16.06
N ILE A 91 -13.13 1.53 15.86
CA ILE A 91 -13.90 0.41 16.42
C ILE A 91 -13.95 0.48 17.95
N VAL A 92 -12.80 0.69 18.60
CA VAL A 92 -12.73 0.75 20.07
C VAL A 92 -13.52 1.93 20.62
N GLU A 93 -13.46 3.10 19.96
CA GLU A 93 -14.24 4.26 20.36
C GLU A 93 -15.75 4.04 20.23
N ASP A 94 -16.21 3.40 19.15
CA ASP A 94 -17.64 3.07 18.98
C ASP A 94 -18.09 2.04 20.01
N TRP A 95 -17.28 1.00 20.25
CA TRP A 95 -17.57 -0.02 21.28
C TRP A 95 -17.63 0.58 22.69
N THR A 96 -16.69 1.46 23.04
CA THR A 96 -16.66 2.14 24.36
C THR A 96 -17.86 3.07 24.53
N ARG A 97 -18.41 3.61 23.43
CA ARG A 97 -19.61 4.44 23.42
C ARG A 97 -20.92 3.63 23.41
N GLY A 98 -20.85 2.29 23.43
CA GLY A 98 -22.02 1.41 23.46
C GLY A 98 -22.84 1.41 22.17
N ARG A 99 -22.21 1.69 21.03
CA ARG A 99 -22.84 1.63 19.69
C ARG A 99 -22.34 0.46 18.87
#